data_AF-C7ZP36-F1
#
_entry.id   AF-C7ZP36-F1
#
_cell.length_a   1.000
_cell.length_b   1.000
_cell.length_c   1.000
_cell.angle_alpha   90.00
_cell.angle_beta   90.00
_cell.angle_gamma   90.00
#
_symmetry.space_group_name_H-M   'P 1'
#
loop_
_entity.id
_entity.type
_entity.pdbx_description
1 polymer ?
#
loop_
_entity_poly.entity_id
_entity_poly.type
_entity_poly.pdbx_seq_one_letter_code
_entity_poly.pdbx_strand_id
1 'polypeptide(L)'
;MTAPVQLVEKASRTCTRCRVRKQRCDRLLPGCSRCTLKLVRCDYSTTPNGHSCMEATGSYVEFGSCGWDLSAFGQSELMKLAMNGPADQHSNTENRPSNKLGNILSEVNLTPHILIEDYTRSIHNWFPIVNIGQLRPRIYNPSTPSTDTSTTCLCLAILLVATPTRGHMEHFRQKRLYTTLQCLCTALESQNEIGIPLAQAKSLIVLYECGHGLARQAYLTLSSTVAMMSLLGGNAESTEEQMHLEVCLMILDRLPLIRPTSSVISARVAGQIDSPRTEPFPLGPISQRIRSMGQVVFLSGRALEHLQGSKVGIRMKEDYDLIDSDLESMLDHLLSHKDSYSGSYCDPTTLALCCLFIIRQERVRELNTQPGSKAYLALQACRRMVWDTCRESLDSNKESAPTCDEIDQLVPTLRMFAQRWTVGYKYLDRILARGKSYERV
;
A
#
# COMPACT_ATOMS: atom_id res chain seq x y z
N MET A 1 78.86 -10.91 -15.50
CA MET A 1 77.54 -10.27 -15.61
C MET A 1 76.48 -11.37 -15.57
N THR A 2 76.03 -11.74 -14.38
CA THR A 2 74.97 -12.74 -14.18
C THR A 2 73.62 -12.04 -14.33
N ALA A 3 72.84 -12.43 -15.34
CA ALA A 3 71.51 -11.89 -15.56
C ALA A 3 70.60 -12.22 -14.36
N PRO A 4 69.80 -11.27 -13.86
CA PRO A 4 68.90 -11.53 -12.75
C PRO A 4 67.84 -12.55 -13.19
N VAL A 5 67.75 -13.66 -12.46
CA VAL A 5 66.68 -14.65 -12.62
C VAL A 5 65.37 -13.99 -12.24
N GLN A 6 64.54 -13.66 -13.23
CA GLN A 6 63.19 -13.15 -12.98
C GLN A 6 62.31 -14.28 -12.43
N LEU A 7 62.03 -14.23 -11.14
CA LEU A 7 61.00 -15.05 -10.49
C LEU A 7 59.63 -14.59 -10.99
N VAL A 8 59.08 -15.32 -11.97
CA VAL A 8 57.75 -15.06 -12.49
C VAL A 8 56.73 -15.80 -11.62
N GLU A 9 56.04 -15.07 -10.75
CA GLU A 9 54.95 -15.63 -9.95
C GLU A 9 53.75 -16.00 -10.84
N LYS A 10 53.28 -17.25 -10.68
CA LYS A 10 52.12 -17.80 -11.38
C LYS A 10 51.02 -18.16 -10.41
N ALA A 11 49.79 -17.83 -10.77
CA ALA A 11 48.60 -18.29 -10.09
C ALA A 11 48.40 -19.80 -10.27
N SER A 12 47.88 -20.46 -9.23
CA SER A 12 47.60 -21.91 -9.25
C SER A 12 46.55 -22.31 -10.31
N ARG A 13 45.64 -21.39 -10.64
CA ARG A 13 44.49 -21.62 -11.54
C ARG A 13 44.39 -20.59 -12.65
N THR A 14 43.68 -20.97 -13.71
CA THR A 14 43.28 -20.06 -14.79
C THR A 14 42.34 -18.97 -14.25
N CYS A 15 42.53 -17.71 -14.66
CA CYS A 15 41.66 -16.61 -14.25
C CYS A 15 40.19 -16.83 -14.68
N THR A 16 39.24 -16.24 -13.94
CA THR A 16 37.78 -16.35 -14.21
C THR A 16 37.44 -16.05 -15.66
N ARG A 17 37.96 -14.95 -16.21
CA ARG A 17 37.64 -14.47 -17.56
C ARG A 17 38.09 -15.44 -18.65
N CYS A 18 39.29 -15.98 -18.55
CA CYS A 18 39.78 -16.98 -19.49
C CYS A 18 39.06 -18.32 -19.33
N ARG A 19 38.71 -18.71 -18.09
CA ARG A 19 37.95 -19.93 -17.79
C ARG A 19 36.56 -19.89 -18.43
N VAL A 20 35.78 -18.83 -18.19
CA VAL A 20 34.42 -18.65 -18.74
C VAL A 20 34.43 -18.63 -20.27
N ARG A 21 35.43 -17.97 -20.88
CA ARG A 21 35.54 -17.87 -22.34
C ARG A 21 36.23 -19.07 -23.01
N LYS A 22 36.59 -20.10 -22.22
CA LYS A 22 37.33 -21.29 -22.68
C LYS A 22 38.58 -20.94 -23.48
N GLN A 23 39.36 -19.97 -22.99
CA GLN A 23 40.55 -19.45 -23.65
C GLN A 23 41.83 -19.83 -22.88
N ARG A 24 42.96 -19.98 -23.60
CA ARG A 24 44.28 -20.22 -22.98
C ARG A 24 44.67 -19.07 -22.04
N CYS A 25 45.16 -19.43 -20.85
CA CYS A 25 45.64 -18.51 -19.80
C CYS A 25 47.04 -18.93 -19.34
N ASP A 26 47.95 -17.97 -19.31
CA ASP A 26 49.35 -18.08 -18.91
C ASP A 26 49.57 -17.95 -17.38
N ARG A 27 48.52 -17.58 -16.64
CA ARG A 27 48.45 -17.53 -15.16
C ARG A 27 49.44 -16.56 -14.49
N LEU A 28 49.98 -15.59 -15.21
CA LEU A 28 50.87 -14.57 -14.62
C LEU A 28 50.13 -13.71 -13.58
N LEU A 29 50.82 -13.37 -12.48
CA LEU A 29 50.39 -12.38 -11.49
C LEU A 29 51.06 -11.03 -11.78
N PRO A 30 50.38 -9.88 -11.53
CA PRO A 30 49.00 -9.75 -11.02
C PRO A 30 47.91 -9.98 -12.08
N GLY A 31 48.27 -10.11 -13.37
CA GLY A 31 47.30 -10.36 -14.44
C GLY A 31 47.89 -11.17 -15.60
N CYS A 32 47.06 -12.06 -16.16
CA CYS A 32 47.45 -12.89 -17.30
C CYS A 32 47.69 -12.02 -18.54
N SER A 33 48.66 -12.38 -19.40
CA SER A 33 49.04 -11.56 -20.56
C SER A 33 47.85 -11.19 -21.44
N ARG A 34 46.87 -12.09 -21.56
CA ARG A 34 45.68 -11.87 -22.38
C ARG A 34 44.70 -10.87 -21.79
N CYS A 35 44.53 -10.85 -20.47
CA CYS A 35 43.73 -9.84 -19.79
C CYS A 35 44.43 -8.48 -19.84
N THR A 36 45.75 -8.46 -19.62
CA THR A 36 46.59 -7.27 -19.67
C THR A 36 46.59 -6.64 -21.07
N LEU A 37 46.78 -7.43 -22.13
CA LEU A 37 46.74 -6.95 -23.53
C LEU A 37 45.38 -6.37 -23.92
N LYS A 38 44.29 -6.86 -23.31
CA LYS A 38 42.94 -6.35 -23.55
C LYS A 38 42.55 -5.20 -22.63
N LEU A 39 43.46 -4.76 -21.74
CA LEU A 39 43.22 -3.74 -20.73
C LEU A 39 41.99 -4.05 -19.87
N VAL A 40 41.79 -5.34 -19.52
CA VAL A 40 40.68 -5.75 -18.65
C VAL A 40 41.20 -6.41 -17.39
N ARG A 41 40.52 -6.15 -16.26
CA ARG A 41 40.86 -6.69 -14.95
C ARG A 41 40.95 -8.23 -15.00
N CYS A 42 42.11 -8.74 -14.62
CA CYS A 42 42.36 -10.16 -14.46
C CYS A 42 42.04 -10.56 -13.02
N ASP A 43 41.25 -11.62 -12.85
CA ASP A 43 40.79 -12.05 -11.55
C ASP A 43 41.04 -13.55 -11.34
N TYR A 44 41.81 -13.86 -10.30
CA TYR A 44 42.14 -15.21 -9.88
C TYR A 44 41.41 -15.62 -8.59
N SER A 45 40.61 -14.72 -8.02
CA SER A 45 39.66 -15.05 -6.96
C SER A 45 38.52 -15.84 -7.58
N THR A 46 38.50 -17.16 -7.36
CA THR A 46 37.29 -17.94 -7.59
C THR A 46 36.95 -18.65 -6.30
N THR A 47 35.81 -18.31 -5.73
CA THR A 47 34.97 -19.34 -5.11
C THR A 47 34.42 -20.23 -6.22
N PRO A 48 34.28 -21.54 -5.99
CA PRO A 48 33.87 -22.49 -7.00
C PRO A 48 32.36 -22.34 -7.27
N ASN A 49 32.00 -21.80 -8.43
CA ASN A 49 30.66 -21.98 -8.98
C ASN A 49 30.62 -23.29 -9.76
N GLY A 50 29.98 -24.28 -9.15
CA GLY A 50 29.61 -25.57 -9.68
C GLY A 50 28.86 -26.30 -8.58
N HIS A 51 27.52 -26.29 -8.67
CA HIS A 51 26.54 -26.97 -7.81
C HIS A 51 27.13 -27.86 -6.71
N SER A 52 27.35 -27.27 -5.55
CA SER A 52 27.32 -27.96 -4.27
C SER A 52 26.66 -27.03 -3.29
N CYS A 53 25.59 -27.55 -2.69
CA CYS A 53 24.97 -27.07 -1.47
C CYS A 53 26.08 -26.84 -0.42
N MET A 54 26.47 -25.60 -0.22
CA MET A 54 27.00 -25.11 1.05
C MET A 54 26.22 -23.84 1.30
N GLU A 55 25.43 -23.86 2.37
CA GLU A 55 24.74 -22.71 2.93
C GLU A 55 25.76 -21.61 3.18
N ALA A 56 25.87 -20.69 2.22
CA ALA A 56 26.47 -19.40 2.50
C ALA A 56 25.46 -18.70 3.39
N THR A 57 25.84 -18.43 4.63
CA THR A 57 25.21 -17.42 5.50
C THR A 57 25.27 -16.07 4.77
N GLY A 58 24.29 -15.84 3.90
CA GLY A 58 24.13 -14.60 3.17
C GLY A 58 23.36 -13.57 4.01
N SER A 59 23.64 -12.29 3.79
CA SER A 59 22.79 -11.22 4.30
C SER A 59 21.39 -11.36 3.69
N TYR A 60 20.33 -11.23 4.48
CA TYR A 60 18.96 -11.17 3.99
C TYR A 60 18.69 -9.89 3.17
N VAL A 61 19.42 -8.81 3.47
CA VAL A 61 19.19 -7.47 2.94
C VAL A 61 20.43 -6.95 2.21
N GLU A 62 20.21 -6.10 1.21
CA GLU A 62 21.26 -5.33 0.54
C GLU A 62 20.94 -3.83 0.63
N PHE A 63 21.97 -3.00 0.81
CA PHE A 63 21.85 -1.54 0.90
C PHE A 63 22.31 -0.88 -0.40
N GLY A 64 21.39 -0.21 -1.07
CA GLY A 64 21.63 0.55 -2.29
C GLY A 64 21.58 2.06 -2.06
N SER A 65 21.74 2.82 -3.15
CA SER A 65 21.64 4.30 -3.14
C SER A 65 20.26 4.83 -2.77
N CYS A 66 19.22 4.00 -2.90
CA CYS A 66 17.82 4.33 -2.64
C CYS A 66 17.25 3.68 -1.36
N GLY A 67 18.13 3.28 -0.45
CA GLY A 67 17.77 2.55 0.76
C GLY A 67 18.01 1.06 0.64
N TRP A 68 17.35 0.28 1.48
CA TRP A 68 17.52 -1.16 1.56
C TRP A 68 16.50 -1.91 0.70
N ASP A 69 16.89 -3.08 0.21
CA ASP A 69 16.01 -4.05 -0.43
C ASP A 69 16.44 -5.48 -0.08
N LEU A 70 15.62 -6.47 -0.39
CA LEU A 70 15.92 -7.86 -0.13
C LEU A 70 17.09 -8.33 -1.02
N SER A 71 18.07 -9.01 -0.43
CA SER A 71 19.15 -9.61 -1.22
C SER A 71 18.63 -10.83 -2.00
N ALA A 72 19.41 -11.31 -2.98
CA ALA A 72 19.08 -12.56 -3.68
C ALA A 72 19.02 -13.76 -2.72
N PHE A 73 19.84 -13.74 -1.65
CA PHE A 73 19.80 -14.75 -0.59
C PHE A 73 18.52 -14.63 0.22
N GLY A 74 18.17 -13.43 0.71
CA GLY A 74 16.93 -13.21 1.46
C GLY A 74 15.68 -13.57 0.66
N GLN A 75 15.68 -13.29 -0.65
CA GLN A 75 14.61 -13.70 -1.56
C GLN A 75 14.48 -15.23 -1.63
N SER A 76 15.60 -15.94 -1.84
CA SER A 76 15.62 -17.40 -1.86
C SER A 76 15.13 -17.98 -0.53
N GLU A 77 15.58 -17.43 0.60
CA GLU A 77 15.16 -17.90 1.92
C GLU A 77 13.69 -17.69 2.17
N LEU A 78 13.13 -16.51 1.84
CA LEU A 78 11.70 -16.29 1.97
C LEU A 78 10.90 -17.23 1.06
N MET A 79 11.32 -17.43 -0.19
CA MET A 79 10.61 -18.32 -1.12
C MET A 79 10.56 -19.78 -0.66
N LYS A 80 11.52 -20.26 0.13
CA LYS A 80 11.45 -21.60 0.76
C LYS A 80 10.24 -21.75 1.69
N LEU A 81 9.72 -20.67 2.27
CA LEU A 81 8.51 -20.73 3.12
C LEU A 81 7.28 -21.18 2.35
N ALA A 82 7.22 -20.90 1.05
CA ALA A 82 6.14 -21.34 0.18
C ALA A 82 6.31 -22.78 -0.31
N MET A 83 7.51 -23.35 -0.25
CA MET A 83 7.79 -24.71 -0.78
C MET A 83 7.73 -25.79 0.31
N ASN A 84 7.94 -25.42 1.57
CA ASN A 84 7.95 -26.36 2.68
C ASN A 84 6.53 -26.58 3.20
N GLY A 85 5.99 -27.79 3.05
CA GLY A 85 4.69 -28.16 3.61
C GLY A 85 4.65 -28.06 5.14
N PRO A 86 3.46 -28.06 5.76
CA PRO A 86 3.28 -27.85 7.21
C PRO A 86 4.06 -28.84 8.10
N ALA A 87 4.44 -30.00 7.56
CA ALA A 87 5.21 -31.03 8.27
C ALA A 87 6.71 -30.70 8.45
N ASP A 88 7.32 -29.89 7.58
CA ASP A 88 8.76 -29.57 7.61
C ASP A 88 9.10 -28.28 8.40
N GLN A 89 8.08 -27.54 8.85
CA GLN A 89 8.26 -26.26 9.56
C GLN A 89 8.64 -26.45 11.06
N HIS A 90 8.51 -27.67 11.59
CA HIS A 90 8.70 -27.99 13.01
C HIS A 90 10.04 -28.65 13.34
N SER A 91 10.78 -29.16 12.34
CA SER A 91 12.01 -29.94 12.57
C SER A 91 13.28 -29.09 12.65
N ASN A 92 13.30 -27.89 12.08
CA ASN A 92 14.48 -27.02 12.07
C ASN A 92 14.10 -25.58 12.45
N THR A 93 14.57 -25.10 13.60
CA THR A 93 14.26 -23.78 14.16
C THR A 93 14.59 -22.65 13.17
N GLU A 94 15.64 -22.79 12.36
CA GLU A 94 16.05 -21.78 11.37
C GLU A 94 15.03 -21.57 10.23
N ASN A 95 14.22 -22.59 9.91
CA ASN A 95 13.23 -22.50 8.83
C ASN A 95 11.92 -21.81 9.24
N ARG A 96 11.77 -21.41 10.50
CA ARG A 96 10.53 -20.78 11.00
C ARG A 96 10.31 -19.41 10.33
N PRO A 97 9.08 -19.11 9.86
CA PRO A 97 8.74 -17.82 9.27
C PRO A 97 9.10 -16.62 10.16
N SER A 98 8.92 -16.75 11.47
CA SER A 98 9.27 -15.75 12.48
C SER A 98 10.77 -15.42 12.50
N ASN A 99 11.63 -16.43 12.30
CA ASN A 99 13.08 -16.25 12.36
C ASN A 99 13.60 -15.53 11.12
N LYS A 100 13.06 -15.84 9.93
CA LYS A 100 13.39 -15.11 8.69
C LYS A 100 12.97 -13.65 8.76
N LEU A 101 11.79 -13.37 9.33
CA LEU A 101 11.35 -12.00 9.60
C LEU A 101 12.28 -11.29 10.59
N GLY A 102 12.65 -11.96 11.69
CA GLY A 102 13.58 -11.44 12.70
C GLY A 102 14.94 -11.08 12.11
N ASN A 103 15.49 -11.93 11.25
CA ASN A 103 16.77 -11.68 10.56
C ASN A 103 16.70 -10.43 9.69
N ILE A 104 15.65 -10.30 8.86
CA ILE A 104 15.44 -9.10 8.02
C ILE A 104 15.34 -7.85 8.90
N LEU A 105 14.51 -7.87 9.95
CA LEU A 105 14.31 -6.74 10.85
C LEU A 105 15.62 -6.32 11.55
N SER A 106 16.42 -7.31 11.99
CA SER A 106 17.71 -7.06 12.62
C SER A 106 18.71 -6.40 11.66
N GLU A 107 18.77 -6.84 10.39
CA GLU A 107 19.69 -6.28 9.40
C GLU A 107 19.32 -4.84 9.02
N VAL A 108 18.03 -4.48 9.02
CA VAL A 108 17.57 -3.11 8.76
C VAL A 108 17.54 -2.23 10.03
N ASN A 109 18.03 -2.73 11.17
CA ASN A 109 18.00 -2.04 12.46
C ASN A 109 16.59 -1.61 12.91
N LEU A 110 15.57 -2.44 12.66
CA LEU A 110 14.20 -2.22 13.11
C LEU A 110 13.81 -3.25 14.16
N THR A 111 13.06 -2.80 15.17
CA THR A 111 12.37 -3.69 16.09
C THR A 111 10.91 -3.83 15.65
N PRO A 112 10.24 -4.96 15.98
CA PRO A 112 8.83 -5.09 15.69
C PRO A 112 7.97 -4.00 16.35
N HIS A 113 8.40 -3.47 17.51
CA HIS A 113 7.74 -2.35 18.18
C HIS A 113 7.76 -1.09 17.36
N ILE A 114 8.94 -0.67 16.91
CA ILE A 114 9.09 0.53 16.09
C ILE A 114 8.31 0.37 14.78
N LEU A 115 8.37 -0.81 14.15
CA LEU A 115 7.63 -1.07 12.92
C LEU A 115 6.11 -0.90 13.10
N ILE A 116 5.54 -1.50 14.16
CA ILE A 116 4.10 -1.39 14.42
C ILE A 116 3.72 0.04 14.79
N GLU A 117 4.55 0.73 15.56
CA GLU A 117 4.32 2.13 15.92
C GLU A 117 4.31 3.05 14.68
N ASP A 118 5.31 2.89 13.80
CA ASP A 118 5.42 3.64 12.56
C ASP A 118 4.25 3.34 11.62
N TYR A 119 3.87 2.07 11.47
CA TYR A 119 2.67 1.67 10.74
C TYR A 119 1.39 2.29 11.32
N THR A 120 1.26 2.29 12.65
CA THR A 120 0.09 2.81 13.35
C THR A 120 -0.09 4.30 13.04
N ARG A 121 0.99 5.05 13.20
CA ARG A 121 1.04 6.49 13.00
C ARG A 121 0.81 6.89 11.53
N SER A 122 1.39 6.11 10.61
CA SER A 122 1.42 6.47 9.18
C SER A 122 0.23 5.97 8.37
N ILE A 123 -0.22 4.73 8.58
CA ILE A 123 -1.17 4.04 7.70
C ILE A 123 -2.43 3.62 8.45
N HIS A 124 -2.29 2.95 9.59
CA HIS A 124 -3.42 2.35 10.31
C HIS A 124 -4.52 3.38 10.61
N ASN A 125 -4.15 4.62 10.92
CA ASN A 125 -5.10 5.68 11.26
C ASN A 125 -6.11 5.98 10.15
N TRP A 126 -5.77 5.79 8.88
CA TRP A 126 -6.66 6.04 7.74
C TRP A 126 -6.95 4.79 6.91
N PHE A 127 -6.20 3.70 7.13
CA PHE A 127 -6.38 2.38 6.53
C PHE A 127 -6.26 1.28 7.61
N PRO A 128 -7.27 1.13 8.47
CA PRO A 128 -7.22 0.26 9.66
C PRO A 128 -7.50 -1.21 9.32
N ILE A 129 -6.71 -1.78 8.41
CA ILE A 129 -6.92 -3.14 7.90
C ILE A 129 -6.46 -4.25 8.84
N VAL A 130 -5.58 -3.92 9.80
CA VAL A 130 -4.99 -4.86 10.76
C VAL A 130 -5.47 -4.55 12.16
N ASN A 131 -5.96 -5.55 12.90
CA ASN A 131 -6.21 -5.41 14.33
C ASN A 131 -4.87 -5.47 15.09
N ILE A 132 -4.32 -4.29 15.43
CA ILE A 132 -3.02 -4.19 16.10
C ILE A 132 -3.02 -4.90 17.45
N GLY A 133 -4.14 -4.87 18.18
CA GLY A 133 -4.28 -5.52 19.48
C GLY A 133 -4.07 -7.04 19.39
N GLN A 134 -4.54 -7.66 18.30
CA GLN A 134 -4.37 -9.10 18.06
C GLN A 134 -3.03 -9.44 17.40
N LEU A 135 -2.48 -8.54 16.59
CA LEU A 135 -1.19 -8.75 15.92
C LEU A 135 -0.02 -8.69 16.90
N ARG A 136 -0.06 -7.77 17.88
CA ARG A 136 1.04 -7.58 18.85
C ARG A 136 1.42 -8.90 19.56
N PRO A 137 0.50 -9.65 20.21
CA PRO A 137 0.85 -10.92 20.86
C PRO A 137 1.48 -11.94 19.92
N ARG A 138 1.05 -12.00 18.65
CA ARG A 138 1.59 -12.95 17.64
C ARG A 138 3.02 -12.62 17.20
N ILE A 139 3.43 -11.36 17.35
CA ILE A 139 4.77 -10.89 17.02
C ILE A 139 5.71 -10.99 18.23
N TYR A 140 5.22 -10.68 19.44
CA TYR A 140 6.06 -10.60 20.64
C TYR A 140 6.14 -11.88 21.46
N ASN A 141 5.18 -12.82 21.32
CA ASN A 141 5.13 -14.00 22.19
C ASN A 141 5.73 -15.25 21.50
N PRO A 142 6.98 -15.64 21.81
CA PRO A 142 7.62 -16.83 21.25
C PRO A 142 6.94 -18.15 21.66
N SER A 143 6.05 -18.12 22.66
CA SER A 143 5.31 -19.27 23.18
C SER A 143 3.99 -19.53 22.47
N THR A 144 3.56 -18.63 21.56
CA THR A 144 2.40 -18.91 20.70
C THR A 144 2.81 -19.92 19.62
N PRO A 145 1.99 -20.94 19.34
CA PRO A 145 2.29 -21.91 18.28
C PRO A 145 2.51 -21.12 16.99
N SER A 146 3.71 -21.30 16.39
CA SER A 146 4.17 -20.78 15.09
C SER A 146 3.49 -19.53 14.55
N THR A 147 4.22 -18.42 14.39
CA THR A 147 3.80 -17.39 13.44
C THR A 147 3.67 -18.04 12.06
N ASP A 148 2.44 -18.28 11.62
CA ASP A 148 2.16 -18.92 10.34
C ASP A 148 2.71 -18.08 9.19
N THR A 149 3.01 -18.73 8.07
CA THR A 149 3.55 -18.07 6.86
C THR A 149 2.66 -16.90 6.42
N SER A 150 1.33 -17.00 6.58
CA SER A 150 0.37 -15.94 6.28
C SER A 150 0.54 -14.69 7.17
N THR A 151 0.81 -14.87 8.47
CA THR A 151 1.08 -13.77 9.42
C THR A 151 2.45 -13.14 9.13
N THR A 152 3.46 -13.94 8.77
CA THR A 152 4.75 -13.40 8.32
C THR A 152 4.59 -12.59 7.02
N CYS A 153 3.77 -13.03 6.07
CA CYS A 153 3.45 -12.25 4.87
C CYS A 153 2.80 -10.90 5.23
N LEU A 154 1.89 -10.90 6.21
CA LEU A 154 1.29 -9.66 6.72
C LEU A 154 2.34 -8.71 7.32
N CYS A 155 3.24 -9.21 8.18
CA CYS A 155 4.30 -8.40 8.76
C CYS A 155 5.27 -7.84 7.70
N LEU A 156 5.62 -8.65 6.69
CA LEU A 156 6.43 -8.21 5.56
C LEU A 156 5.71 -7.16 4.70
N ALA A 157 4.39 -7.28 4.52
CA ALA A 157 3.58 -6.28 3.84
C ALA A 157 3.49 -4.97 4.63
N ILE A 158 3.36 -5.03 5.97
CA ILE A 158 3.47 -3.87 6.86
C ILE A 158 4.84 -3.20 6.70
N LEU A 159 5.93 -3.98 6.72
CA LEU A 159 7.29 -3.49 6.48
C LEU A 159 7.43 -2.81 5.10
N LEU A 160 6.80 -3.37 4.06
CA LEU A 160 6.82 -2.82 2.72
C LEU A 160 6.18 -1.42 2.66
N VAL A 161 5.04 -1.23 3.33
CA VAL A 161 4.29 0.05 3.29
C VAL A 161 4.78 1.07 4.33
N ALA A 162 5.27 0.62 5.48
CA ALA A 162 5.75 1.50 6.54
C ALA A 162 7.16 2.04 6.27
N THR A 163 7.94 1.40 5.39
CA THR A 163 9.28 1.89 5.05
C THR A 163 9.23 2.91 3.91
N PRO A 164 9.54 4.20 4.18
CA PRO A 164 9.55 5.22 3.14
C PRO A 164 10.66 4.91 2.14
N THR A 165 10.28 4.64 0.90
CA THR A 165 11.24 4.36 -0.17
C THR A 165 11.80 5.66 -0.72
N ARG A 166 13.07 5.97 -0.39
CA ARG A 166 13.79 7.15 -0.92
C ARG A 166 14.38 6.80 -2.28
N GLY A 167 13.74 7.15 -3.40
CA GLY A 167 14.34 6.80 -4.70
C GLY A 167 13.61 7.20 -5.97
N HIS A 168 14.19 6.79 -7.09
CA HIS A 168 13.63 6.96 -8.43
C HIS A 168 12.50 5.96 -8.71
N MET A 169 11.53 6.35 -9.53
CA MET A 169 10.33 5.56 -9.88
C MET A 169 10.63 4.12 -10.37
N GLU A 170 11.75 3.90 -11.05
CA GLU A 170 12.12 2.58 -11.60
C GLU A 170 12.48 1.56 -10.52
N HIS A 171 13.08 2.02 -9.41
CA HIS A 171 13.47 1.14 -8.31
C HIS A 171 12.28 0.63 -7.50
N PHE A 172 11.14 1.33 -7.51
CA PHE A 172 9.94 0.88 -6.82
C PHE A 172 9.28 -0.32 -7.51
N ARG A 173 9.31 -0.38 -8.85
CA ARG A 173 8.76 -1.50 -9.62
C ARG A 173 9.56 -2.79 -9.45
N GLN A 174 10.83 -2.67 -9.12
CA GLN A 174 11.78 -3.78 -9.06
C GLN A 174 12.17 -4.14 -7.63
N LYS A 175 11.51 -3.55 -6.61
CA LYS A 175 11.79 -3.86 -5.21
C LYS A 175 11.59 -5.35 -4.99
N ARG A 176 12.65 -6.07 -4.66
CA ARG A 176 12.66 -7.53 -4.47
C ARG A 176 11.75 -7.94 -3.34
N LEU A 177 11.63 -7.13 -2.27
CA LEU A 177 10.65 -7.40 -1.22
C LEU A 177 9.22 -7.45 -1.75
N TYR A 178 8.83 -6.49 -2.60
CA TYR A 178 7.48 -6.45 -3.20
C TYR A 178 7.22 -7.66 -4.10
N THR A 179 8.13 -7.95 -5.03
CA THR A 179 7.97 -9.10 -5.94
C THR A 179 7.99 -10.43 -5.20
N THR A 180 8.80 -10.56 -4.15
CA THR A 180 8.83 -11.75 -3.29
C THR A 180 7.51 -11.92 -2.54
N LEU A 181 6.95 -10.84 -1.98
CA LEU A 181 5.64 -10.87 -1.32
C LEU A 181 4.52 -11.30 -2.26
N GLN A 182 4.51 -10.81 -3.50
CA GLN A 182 3.54 -11.26 -4.51
C GLN A 182 3.66 -12.76 -4.76
N CYS A 183 4.89 -13.26 -5.01
CA CYS A 183 5.13 -14.68 -5.24
C CYS A 183 4.70 -15.54 -4.05
N LEU A 184 4.99 -15.11 -2.82
CA LEU A 184 4.57 -15.81 -1.60
C LEU A 184 3.04 -15.86 -1.49
N CYS A 185 2.35 -14.73 -1.68
CA CYS A 185 0.89 -14.69 -1.59
C CYS A 185 0.24 -15.61 -2.63
N THR A 186 0.73 -15.58 -3.88
CA THR A 186 0.23 -16.46 -4.95
C THR A 186 0.51 -17.94 -4.66
N ALA A 187 1.64 -18.27 -4.04
CA ALA A 187 1.95 -19.64 -3.67
C ALA A 187 1.01 -20.15 -2.56
N LEU A 188 0.75 -19.34 -1.53
CA LEU A 188 -0.20 -19.69 -0.46
C LEU A 188 -1.64 -19.87 -0.99
N GLU A 189 -2.04 -19.02 -1.94
CA GLU A 189 -3.32 -19.17 -2.66
C GLU A 189 -3.40 -20.51 -3.41
N SER A 190 -2.32 -20.92 -4.08
CA SER A 190 -2.28 -22.20 -4.80
C SER A 190 -2.39 -23.42 -3.87
N GLN A 191 -2.00 -23.26 -2.60
CA GLN A 191 -2.09 -24.28 -1.55
C GLN A 191 -3.44 -24.27 -0.82
N ASN A 192 -4.36 -23.40 -1.25
CA ASN A 192 -5.66 -23.19 -0.62
C ASN A 192 -5.56 -22.72 0.84
N GLU A 193 -4.46 -22.06 1.21
CA GLU A 193 -4.28 -21.40 2.52
C GLU A 193 -4.92 -20.02 2.50
N ILE A 194 -6.26 -19.99 2.39
CA ILE A 194 -7.04 -18.77 2.35
C ILE A 194 -7.39 -18.34 3.78
N GLY A 195 -6.89 -17.18 4.21
CA GLY A 195 -7.13 -16.66 5.56
C GLY A 195 -7.09 -15.13 5.62
N ILE A 196 -7.66 -14.57 6.70
CA ILE A 196 -7.70 -13.12 6.95
C ILE A 196 -6.30 -12.46 6.86
N PRO A 197 -5.22 -13.02 7.46
CA PRO A 197 -3.90 -12.40 7.39
C PRO A 197 -3.35 -12.28 5.96
N LEU A 198 -3.63 -13.26 5.10
CA LEU A 198 -3.23 -13.24 3.70
C LEU A 198 -4.00 -12.15 2.92
N ALA A 199 -5.31 -12.05 3.14
CA ALA A 199 -6.14 -11.01 2.51
C ALA A 199 -5.74 -9.60 2.98
N GLN A 200 -5.41 -9.42 4.26
CA GLN A 200 -4.84 -8.18 4.81
C GLN A 200 -3.49 -7.85 4.15
N ALA A 201 -2.59 -8.84 4.04
CA ALA A 201 -1.28 -8.67 3.40
C ALA A 201 -1.42 -8.22 1.94
N LYS A 202 -2.28 -8.91 1.16
CA LYS A 202 -2.55 -8.55 -0.23
C LYS A 202 -3.15 -7.16 -0.38
N SER A 203 -4.03 -6.75 0.53
CA SER A 203 -4.59 -5.40 0.51
C SER A 203 -3.56 -4.31 0.79
N LEU A 204 -2.58 -4.57 1.67
CA LEU A 204 -1.42 -3.68 1.83
C LEU A 204 -0.52 -3.65 0.58
N ILE A 205 -0.40 -4.77 -0.15
CA ILE A 205 0.26 -4.81 -1.46
C ILE A 205 -0.50 -3.95 -2.48
N VAL A 206 -1.83 -4.04 -2.55
CA VAL A 206 -2.65 -3.15 -3.41
C VAL A 206 -2.40 -1.70 -3.03
N LEU A 207 -2.34 -1.38 -1.74
CA LEU A 207 -2.05 -0.02 -1.28
C LEU A 207 -0.67 0.46 -1.74
N TYR A 208 0.35 -0.41 -1.66
CA TYR A 208 1.69 -0.13 -2.20
C TYR A 208 1.65 0.10 -3.72
N GLU A 209 0.98 -0.76 -4.48
CA GLU A 209 0.87 -0.68 -5.93
C GLU A 209 0.16 0.60 -6.37
N CYS A 210 -0.94 0.94 -5.70
CA CYS A 210 -1.60 2.23 -5.82
C CYS A 210 -0.58 3.33 -5.53
N GLY A 211 0.04 3.33 -4.35
CA GLY A 211 1.10 4.24 -3.88
C GLY A 211 2.17 4.56 -4.92
N HIS A 212 2.54 3.60 -5.76
CA HIS A 212 3.61 3.72 -6.75
C HIS A 212 3.13 3.83 -8.21
N GLY A 213 1.82 4.00 -8.44
CA GLY A 213 1.27 4.20 -9.78
C GLY A 213 1.19 2.93 -10.64
N LEU A 214 1.18 1.75 -10.01
CA LEU A 214 1.08 0.44 -10.66
C LEU A 214 -0.39 0.03 -10.85
N ALA A 215 -1.15 0.86 -11.57
CA ALA A 215 -2.59 0.73 -11.73
C ALA A 215 -3.06 -0.67 -12.18
N ARG A 216 -2.37 -1.27 -13.16
CA ARG A 216 -2.74 -2.60 -13.68
C ARG A 216 -2.51 -3.70 -12.65
N GLN A 217 -1.38 -3.65 -11.95
CA GLN A 217 -1.03 -4.60 -10.90
C GLN A 217 -2.00 -4.45 -9.72
N ALA A 218 -2.24 -3.22 -9.26
CA ALA A 218 -3.22 -2.91 -8.22
C ALA A 218 -4.60 -3.50 -8.52
N TYR A 219 -5.08 -3.36 -9.76
CA TYR A 219 -6.35 -3.95 -10.18
C TYR A 219 -6.36 -5.49 -10.10
N LEU A 220 -5.30 -6.16 -10.57
CA LEU A 220 -5.21 -7.63 -10.54
C LEU A 220 -5.11 -8.16 -9.11
N THR A 221 -4.27 -7.54 -8.29
CA THR A 221 -4.11 -7.89 -6.87
C THR A 221 -5.41 -7.64 -6.10
N LEU A 222 -6.08 -6.51 -6.33
CA LEU A 222 -7.36 -6.20 -5.69
C LEU A 222 -8.44 -7.21 -6.10
N SER A 223 -8.60 -7.47 -7.39
CA SER A 223 -9.63 -8.39 -7.91
C SER A 223 -9.50 -9.80 -7.32
N SER A 224 -8.27 -10.31 -7.24
CA SER A 224 -8.00 -11.62 -6.63
C SER A 224 -8.22 -11.59 -5.10
N THR A 225 -7.93 -10.48 -4.43
CA THR A 225 -8.19 -10.32 -2.98
C THR A 225 -9.68 -10.27 -2.66
N VAL A 226 -10.48 -9.60 -3.50
CA VAL A 226 -11.95 -9.57 -3.38
C VAL A 226 -12.55 -10.96 -3.61
N ALA A 227 -12.05 -11.70 -4.60
CA ALA A 227 -12.46 -13.07 -4.83
C ALA A 227 -12.14 -13.96 -3.62
N MET A 228 -10.95 -13.82 -3.03
CA MET A 228 -10.54 -14.49 -1.80
C MET A 228 -11.46 -14.16 -0.63
N MET A 229 -11.79 -12.88 -0.41
CA MET A 229 -12.71 -12.47 0.65
C MET A 229 -14.11 -13.04 0.49
N SER A 230 -14.57 -13.17 -0.75
CA SER A 230 -15.86 -13.78 -1.04
C SER A 230 -15.93 -15.27 -0.63
N LEU A 231 -14.79 -15.95 -0.61
CA LEU A 231 -14.69 -17.33 -0.13
C LEU A 231 -14.65 -17.41 1.40
N LEU A 232 -14.10 -16.37 2.07
CA LEU A 232 -14.05 -16.28 3.53
C LEU A 232 -15.40 -15.93 4.17
N GLY A 233 -16.22 -15.11 3.49
CA GLY A 233 -17.48 -14.57 4.02
C GLY A 233 -18.68 -15.52 4.06
N GLY A 234 -18.48 -16.83 3.84
CA GLY A 234 -19.55 -17.84 3.88
C GLY A 234 -20.04 -18.23 5.28
N ASN A 235 -19.41 -17.72 6.35
CA ASN A 235 -19.74 -18.04 7.74
C ASN A 235 -20.68 -16.98 8.35
N ALA A 236 -21.72 -17.42 9.07
CA ALA A 236 -22.85 -16.59 9.50
C ALA A 236 -22.52 -15.46 10.50
N GLU A 237 -21.33 -15.46 11.10
CA GLU A 237 -20.85 -14.40 12.00
C GLU A 237 -19.67 -13.67 11.36
N SER A 238 -19.91 -12.44 10.89
CA SER A 238 -18.85 -11.57 10.39
C SER A 238 -18.02 -11.06 11.57
N THR A 239 -16.73 -11.38 11.59
CA THR A 239 -15.82 -10.86 12.61
C THR A 239 -15.55 -9.36 12.39
N GLU A 240 -15.15 -8.65 13.44
CA GLU A 240 -14.73 -7.24 13.33
C GLU A 240 -13.60 -7.06 12.28
N GLU A 241 -12.68 -8.03 12.21
CA GLU A 241 -11.60 -8.05 11.22
C GLU A 241 -12.12 -8.16 9.78
N GLN A 242 -13.18 -8.93 9.57
CA GLN A 242 -13.81 -9.07 8.26
C GLN A 242 -14.47 -7.75 7.82
N MET A 243 -15.22 -7.09 8.71
CA MET A 243 -15.81 -5.77 8.43
C MET A 243 -14.71 -4.73 8.09
N HIS A 244 -13.63 -4.70 8.87
CA HIS A 244 -12.52 -3.78 8.61
C HIS A 244 -11.89 -4.03 7.23
N LEU A 245 -11.71 -5.30 6.88
CA LEU A 245 -11.14 -5.70 5.61
C LEU A 245 -12.07 -5.37 4.44
N GLU A 246 -13.37 -5.59 4.55
CA GLU A 246 -14.37 -5.20 3.56
C GLU A 246 -14.37 -3.69 3.31
N VAL A 247 -14.37 -2.87 4.38
CA VAL A 247 -14.29 -1.42 4.26
C VAL A 247 -12.99 -0.98 3.60
N CYS A 248 -11.85 -1.56 3.99
CA CYS A 248 -10.56 -1.24 3.39
C CYS A 248 -10.50 -1.62 1.89
N LEU A 249 -11.08 -2.76 1.50
CA LEU A 249 -11.18 -3.15 0.10
C LEU A 249 -12.06 -2.19 -0.71
N MET A 250 -13.15 -1.68 -0.12
CA MET A 250 -13.93 -0.63 -0.76
C MET A 250 -13.11 0.66 -0.94
N ILE A 251 -12.35 1.08 0.09
CA ILE A 251 -11.48 2.25 -0.02
C ILE A 251 -10.51 2.07 -1.19
N LEU A 252 -9.89 0.88 -1.33
CA LEU A 252 -8.98 0.56 -2.41
C LEU A 252 -9.66 0.57 -3.79
N ASP A 253 -10.86 -0.02 -3.92
CA ASP A 253 -11.64 -0.02 -5.17
C ASP A 253 -11.97 1.39 -5.66
N ARG A 254 -12.21 2.33 -4.73
CA ARG A 254 -12.52 3.72 -5.07
C ARG A 254 -11.27 4.57 -5.33
N LEU A 255 -10.07 4.01 -5.22
CA LEU A 255 -8.86 4.72 -5.61
C LEU A 255 -8.84 4.95 -7.12
N PRO A 256 -8.60 6.19 -7.59
CA PRO A 256 -8.78 6.58 -9.00
C PRO A 256 -7.80 5.89 -9.96
N LEU A 257 -6.74 5.28 -9.42
CA LEU A 257 -5.74 4.52 -10.17
C LEU A 257 -6.31 3.18 -10.67
N ILE A 258 -7.25 2.61 -9.94
CA ILE A 258 -7.92 1.39 -10.32
C ILE A 258 -9.06 1.81 -11.22
N ARG A 259 -9.00 1.45 -12.51
CA ARG A 259 -10.13 1.70 -13.41
C ARG A 259 -11.36 1.03 -12.77
N PRO A 260 -12.47 1.76 -12.55
CA PRO A 260 -13.69 1.15 -12.08
C PRO A 260 -14.26 0.31 -13.21
N THR A 261 -13.81 -0.93 -13.26
CA THR A 261 -14.40 -1.98 -14.05
C THR A 261 -14.75 -3.10 -13.09
N SER A 262 -15.86 -2.92 -12.36
CA SER A 262 -17.01 -3.81 -12.38
C SER A 262 -17.88 -3.60 -11.14
N SER A 263 -19.19 -3.63 -11.36
CA SER A 263 -20.29 -3.56 -10.39
C SER A 263 -20.29 -4.66 -9.31
N VAL A 264 -19.27 -5.51 -9.22
CA VAL A 264 -19.29 -6.74 -8.42
C VAL A 264 -18.96 -6.48 -6.95
N ILE A 265 -18.01 -5.56 -6.66
CA ILE A 265 -17.65 -5.18 -5.29
C ILE A 265 -18.75 -4.32 -4.67
N SER A 266 -19.22 -3.29 -5.39
CA SER A 266 -20.35 -2.43 -4.98
C SER A 266 -21.57 -3.25 -4.57
N ALA A 267 -21.98 -4.22 -5.41
CA ALA A 267 -23.25 -4.94 -5.22
C ALA A 267 -23.23 -5.93 -4.05
N ARG A 268 -22.09 -6.59 -3.79
CA ARG A 268 -21.97 -7.53 -2.65
C ARG A 268 -21.90 -6.81 -1.31
N VAL A 269 -21.14 -5.72 -1.24
CA VAL A 269 -20.93 -4.99 0.02
C VAL A 269 -22.13 -4.10 0.37
N ALA A 270 -22.85 -3.56 -0.64
CA ALA A 270 -24.13 -2.88 -0.43
C ALA A 270 -25.10 -3.71 0.43
N GLY A 271 -25.24 -5.00 0.10
CA GLY A 271 -26.15 -5.90 0.82
C GLY A 271 -25.76 -6.18 2.29
N GLN A 272 -24.52 -5.91 2.69
CA GLN A 272 -24.05 -6.11 4.06
C GLN A 272 -24.03 -4.81 4.89
N ILE A 273 -23.84 -3.65 4.25
CA ILE A 273 -23.79 -2.34 4.92
C ILE A 273 -25.18 -1.69 5.05
N ASP A 274 -26.08 -1.93 4.09
CA ASP A 274 -27.46 -1.41 4.13
C ASP A 274 -28.39 -2.23 5.03
N SER A 275 -27.97 -3.41 5.50
CA SER A 275 -28.77 -4.18 6.45
C SER A 275 -28.68 -3.50 7.83
N PRO A 276 -29.79 -3.03 8.42
CA PRO A 276 -29.81 -2.58 9.80
C PRO A 276 -29.61 -3.80 10.70
N ARG A 277 -28.35 -4.21 10.89
CA ARG A 277 -28.02 -5.26 11.84
C ARG A 277 -28.21 -4.66 13.22
N THR A 278 -29.22 -5.16 13.92
CA THR A 278 -29.38 -4.97 15.36
C THR A 278 -28.19 -5.64 16.04
N GLU A 279 -27.08 -4.92 16.19
CA GLU A 279 -25.90 -5.49 16.84
C GLU A 279 -26.13 -5.59 18.35
N PRO A 280 -25.83 -6.76 18.96
CA PRO A 280 -26.13 -7.02 20.36
C PRO A 280 -25.29 -6.18 21.35
N PHE A 281 -24.26 -5.46 20.89
CA PHE A 281 -23.36 -4.67 21.74
C PHE A 281 -22.88 -3.36 21.06
N PRO A 282 -22.64 -2.28 21.82
CA PRO A 282 -22.05 -1.06 21.28
C PRO A 282 -20.60 -1.31 20.84
N LEU A 283 -20.23 -0.87 19.63
CA LEU A 283 -18.87 -1.05 19.13
C LEU A 283 -17.89 -0.07 19.77
N GLY A 284 -16.62 -0.46 19.73
CA GLY A 284 -15.53 0.45 20.05
C GLY A 284 -15.47 1.64 19.07
N PRO A 285 -14.82 2.75 19.48
CA PRO A 285 -14.75 3.98 18.67
C PRO A 285 -14.07 3.77 17.31
N ILE A 286 -13.11 2.85 17.22
CA ILE A 286 -12.40 2.52 15.97
C ILE A 286 -13.33 1.80 14.99
N SER A 287 -14.06 0.77 15.45
CA SER A 287 -14.98 0.00 14.60
C SER A 287 -16.18 0.86 14.18
N GLN A 288 -16.65 1.75 15.05
CA GLN A 288 -17.65 2.79 14.73
C GLN A 288 -17.15 3.69 13.59
N ARG A 289 -15.93 4.25 13.71
CA ARG A 289 -15.30 5.07 12.66
C ARG A 289 -15.21 4.33 11.33
N ILE A 290 -14.80 3.07 11.36
CA ILE A 290 -14.64 2.23 10.17
C ILE A 290 -15.98 1.98 9.50
N ARG A 291 -17.04 1.72 10.27
CA ARG A 291 -18.39 1.57 9.72
C ARG A 291 -18.87 2.85 9.05
N SER A 292 -18.76 3.99 9.72
CA SER A 292 -19.11 5.30 9.16
C SER A 292 -18.33 5.58 7.87
N MET A 293 -17.02 5.26 7.86
CA MET A 293 -16.19 5.37 6.66
C MET A 293 -16.71 4.45 5.54
N GLY A 294 -17.07 3.20 5.86
CA GLY A 294 -17.62 2.26 4.89
C GLY A 294 -18.89 2.78 4.21
N GLN A 295 -19.81 3.36 4.97
CA GLN A 295 -21.03 3.96 4.45
C GLN A 295 -20.74 5.15 3.51
N VAL A 296 -19.85 6.06 3.90
CA VAL A 296 -19.45 7.19 3.06
C VAL A 296 -18.72 6.73 1.80
N VAL A 297 -17.83 5.75 1.90
CA VAL A 297 -17.11 5.17 0.76
C VAL A 297 -18.07 4.50 -0.21
N PHE A 298 -19.10 3.82 0.30
CA PHE A 298 -20.16 3.25 -0.53
C PHE A 298 -20.89 4.33 -1.35
N LEU A 299 -21.34 5.41 -0.70
CA LEU A 299 -22.00 6.54 -1.36
C LEU A 299 -21.06 7.25 -2.35
N SER A 300 -19.77 7.39 -2.02
CA SER A 300 -18.77 7.96 -2.93
C SER A 300 -18.58 7.13 -4.20
N GLY A 301 -18.72 5.80 -4.09
CA GLY A 301 -18.73 4.89 -5.23
C GLY A 301 -19.87 5.20 -6.21
N ARG A 302 -21.09 5.36 -5.69
CA ARG A 302 -22.28 5.73 -6.47
C ARG A 302 -22.08 7.09 -7.16
N ALA A 303 -21.55 8.07 -6.44
CA ALA A 303 -21.22 9.38 -6.98
C ALA A 303 -20.16 9.30 -8.10
N LEU A 304 -19.10 8.51 -7.92
CA LEU A 304 -18.06 8.32 -8.94
C LEU A 304 -18.59 7.62 -10.19
N GLU A 305 -19.41 6.58 -10.04
CA GLU A 305 -20.05 5.87 -11.15
C GLU A 305 -20.94 6.83 -11.97
N HIS A 306 -21.71 7.71 -11.30
CA HIS A 306 -22.48 8.76 -11.95
C HIS A 306 -21.56 9.74 -12.73
N LEU A 307 -20.50 10.26 -12.12
CA LEU A 307 -19.55 11.18 -12.78
C LEU A 307 -18.89 10.58 -14.03
N GLN A 308 -18.69 9.27 -14.06
CA GLN A 308 -18.10 8.58 -15.20
C GLN A 308 -19.11 8.24 -16.28
N GLY A 309 -20.33 7.84 -15.91
CA GLY A 309 -21.44 7.65 -16.84
C GLY A 309 -21.70 8.90 -17.69
N SER A 310 -21.66 10.08 -17.06
CA SER A 310 -21.80 11.39 -17.74
C SER A 310 -20.74 11.59 -18.83
N LYS A 311 -19.49 11.18 -18.58
CA LYS A 311 -18.37 11.39 -19.51
C LYS A 311 -18.33 10.40 -20.67
N VAL A 312 -18.90 9.20 -20.50
CA VAL A 312 -18.86 8.13 -21.51
C VAL A 312 -20.17 8.03 -22.30
N GLY A 313 -21.20 8.82 -21.95
CA GLY A 313 -22.49 8.81 -22.65
C GLY A 313 -23.30 7.52 -22.43
N ILE A 314 -22.98 6.76 -21.38
CA ILE A 314 -23.71 5.55 -20.98
C ILE A 314 -24.91 5.99 -20.15
N ARG A 315 -26.09 5.40 -20.41
CA ARG A 315 -27.33 5.67 -19.67
C ARG A 315 -27.09 5.43 -18.17
N MET A 316 -27.21 6.50 -17.39
CA MET A 316 -27.00 6.51 -15.93
C MET A 316 -27.89 5.47 -15.24
N LYS A 317 -27.34 4.75 -14.27
CA LYS A 317 -28.07 3.74 -13.49
C LYS A 317 -28.87 4.34 -12.33
N GLU A 318 -28.44 5.49 -11.81
CA GLU A 318 -29.07 6.21 -10.69
C GLU A 318 -29.18 7.72 -10.99
N ASP A 319 -30.18 8.36 -10.39
CA ASP A 319 -30.45 9.79 -10.53
C ASP A 319 -29.57 10.63 -9.58
N TYR A 320 -29.12 11.79 -10.06
CA TYR A 320 -28.32 12.74 -9.29
C TYR A 320 -29.00 13.12 -7.97
N ASP A 321 -30.31 13.39 -8.02
CA ASP A 321 -31.07 13.90 -6.87
C ASP A 321 -31.13 12.85 -5.74
N LEU A 322 -31.11 11.56 -6.07
CA LEU A 322 -31.04 10.48 -5.08
C LEU A 322 -29.67 10.41 -4.41
N ILE A 323 -28.59 10.50 -5.21
CA ILE A 323 -27.22 10.46 -4.68
C ILE A 323 -26.94 11.68 -3.79
N ASP A 324 -27.40 12.87 -4.20
CA ASP A 324 -27.26 14.12 -3.43
C ASP A 324 -28.01 14.02 -2.10
N SER A 325 -29.27 13.54 -2.11
CA SER A 325 -30.08 13.36 -0.91
C SER A 325 -29.49 12.33 0.06
N ASP A 326 -28.97 11.21 -0.43
CA ASP A 326 -28.37 10.16 0.42
C ASP A 326 -27.06 10.66 1.07
N LEU A 327 -26.25 11.42 0.32
CA LEU A 327 -25.05 12.05 0.86
C LEU A 327 -25.35 13.15 1.88
N GLU A 328 -26.40 13.96 1.66
CA GLU A 328 -26.87 14.95 2.64
C GLU A 328 -27.36 14.26 3.93
N SER A 329 -28.19 13.22 3.80
CA SER A 329 -28.66 12.46 4.96
C SER A 329 -27.50 11.82 5.73
N MET A 330 -26.46 11.36 5.03
CA MET A 330 -25.25 10.84 5.66
C MET A 330 -24.49 11.94 6.41
N LEU A 331 -24.33 13.13 5.81
CA LEU A 331 -23.70 14.26 6.51
C LEU A 331 -24.48 14.67 7.76
N ASP A 332 -25.81 14.78 7.67
CA ASP A 332 -26.65 15.11 8.82
C ASP A 332 -26.51 14.07 9.93
N HIS A 333 -26.47 12.78 9.55
CA HIS A 333 -26.21 11.70 10.50
C HIS A 333 -24.85 11.84 11.18
N LEU A 334 -23.78 12.10 10.43
CA LEU A 334 -22.43 12.25 10.96
C LEU A 334 -22.27 13.50 11.84
N LEU A 335 -22.93 14.60 11.49
CA LEU A 335 -22.86 15.88 12.22
C LEU A 335 -23.77 15.92 13.46
N SER A 336 -24.87 15.17 13.46
CA SER A 336 -25.82 15.13 14.58
C SER A 336 -25.34 14.37 15.82
N HIS A 337 -24.23 13.63 15.73
CA HIS A 337 -23.66 12.93 16.87
C HIS A 337 -23.08 13.91 17.91
N LYS A 338 -23.20 13.59 19.20
CA LYS A 338 -22.64 14.45 20.26
C LYS A 338 -21.10 14.55 20.18
N ASP A 339 -20.46 13.53 19.62
CA ASP A 339 -19.02 13.43 19.44
C ASP A 339 -18.60 13.65 17.97
N SER A 340 -19.34 14.44 17.18
CA SER A 340 -19.03 14.70 15.76
C SER A 340 -17.63 15.28 15.53
N TYR A 341 -17.06 15.95 16.53
CA TYR A 341 -15.71 16.50 16.51
C TYR A 341 -14.62 15.49 16.96
N SER A 342 -15.02 14.28 17.37
CA SER A 342 -14.07 13.23 17.69
C SER A 342 -13.42 12.68 16.41
N GLY A 343 -12.21 12.13 16.56
CA GLY A 343 -11.48 11.47 15.46
C GLY A 343 -12.26 10.33 14.78
N SER A 344 -13.36 9.86 15.38
CA SER A 344 -14.21 8.81 14.86
C SER A 344 -15.13 9.25 13.72
N TYR A 345 -15.40 10.54 13.58
CA TYR A 345 -16.35 11.05 12.58
C TYR A 345 -15.75 12.12 11.66
N CYS A 346 -14.64 12.76 12.03
CA CYS A 346 -14.02 13.82 11.22
C CYS A 346 -13.66 13.35 9.79
N ASP A 347 -13.05 12.18 9.67
CA ASP A 347 -12.61 11.61 8.38
C ASP A 347 -13.79 11.23 7.46
N PRO A 348 -14.79 10.45 7.92
CA PRO A 348 -16.02 10.21 7.16
C PRO A 348 -16.75 11.50 6.77
N THR A 349 -16.89 12.46 7.68
CA THR A 349 -17.56 13.76 7.41
C THR A 349 -16.84 14.52 6.30
N THR A 350 -15.50 14.59 6.38
CA THR A 350 -14.68 15.27 5.38
C THR A 350 -14.84 14.61 4.01
N LEU A 351 -14.79 13.27 3.95
CA LEU A 351 -14.96 12.54 2.70
C LEU A 351 -16.36 12.77 2.10
N ALA A 352 -17.42 12.73 2.92
CA ALA A 352 -18.80 12.98 2.49
C ALA A 352 -18.97 14.42 1.95
N LEU A 353 -18.40 15.43 2.64
CA LEU A 353 -18.38 16.81 2.18
C LEU A 353 -17.67 16.96 0.83
N CYS A 354 -16.53 16.29 0.65
CA CYS A 354 -15.80 16.29 -0.63
C CYS A 354 -16.63 15.64 -1.74
N CYS A 355 -17.33 14.53 -1.47
CA CYS A 355 -18.19 13.86 -2.45
C CYS A 355 -19.34 14.76 -2.90
N LEU A 356 -20.02 15.42 -1.95
CA LEU A 356 -21.08 16.39 -2.23
C LEU A 356 -20.58 17.58 -3.03
N PHE A 357 -19.43 18.13 -2.67
CA PHE A 357 -18.82 19.21 -3.42
C PHE A 357 -18.59 18.82 -4.89
N ILE A 358 -18.02 17.63 -5.14
CA ILE A 358 -17.70 17.17 -6.49
C ILE A 358 -18.98 16.92 -7.31
N ILE A 359 -19.97 16.21 -6.75
CA ILE A 359 -21.18 15.88 -7.51
C ILE A 359 -21.97 17.15 -7.86
N ARG A 360 -22.07 18.11 -6.92
CA ARG A 360 -22.71 19.42 -7.14
C ARG A 360 -21.96 20.27 -8.15
N GLN A 361 -20.63 20.21 -8.14
CA GLN A 361 -19.81 20.92 -9.13
C GLN A 361 -20.07 20.39 -10.54
N GLU A 362 -20.14 19.07 -10.71
CA GLU A 362 -20.46 18.48 -12.01
C GLU A 362 -21.89 18.81 -12.45
N ARG A 363 -22.87 18.78 -11.54
CA ARG A 363 -24.26 19.15 -11.84
C ARG A 363 -24.41 20.59 -12.34
N VAL A 364 -23.73 21.53 -11.68
CA VAL A 364 -23.68 22.94 -12.11
C VAL A 364 -23.06 23.07 -13.50
N ARG A 365 -22.04 22.26 -13.81
CA ARG A 365 -21.38 22.22 -15.11
C ARG A 365 -22.29 21.63 -16.19
N GLU A 366 -22.92 20.50 -15.94
CA GLU A 366 -23.82 19.80 -16.88
C GLU A 366 -25.03 20.67 -17.25
N LEU A 367 -25.65 21.30 -16.26
CA LEU A 367 -26.82 22.15 -16.46
C LEU A 367 -26.48 23.56 -16.97
N ASN A 368 -25.20 23.91 -17.11
CA ASN A 368 -24.72 25.26 -17.40
C ASN A 368 -25.46 26.32 -16.56
N THR A 369 -25.67 26.05 -15.27
CA THR A 369 -26.53 26.89 -14.44
C THR A 369 -25.95 28.29 -14.25
N GLN A 370 -26.80 29.30 -14.30
CA GLN A 370 -26.39 30.67 -14.00
C GLN A 370 -26.06 30.86 -12.50
N PRO A 371 -25.17 31.81 -12.16
CA PRO A 371 -24.95 32.24 -10.79
C PRO A 371 -26.26 32.63 -10.10
N GLY A 372 -26.51 32.10 -8.90
CA GLY A 372 -27.72 32.37 -8.10
C GLY A 372 -28.83 31.31 -8.21
N SER A 373 -28.70 30.31 -9.09
CA SER A 373 -29.60 29.15 -9.10
C SER A 373 -29.47 28.30 -7.84
N LYS A 374 -30.50 27.48 -7.50
CA LYS A 374 -30.48 26.56 -6.34
C LYS A 374 -29.25 25.66 -6.33
N ALA A 375 -28.91 25.06 -7.48
CA ALA A 375 -27.73 24.20 -7.63
C ALA A 375 -26.41 24.96 -7.40
N TYR A 376 -26.31 26.19 -7.91
CA TYR A 376 -25.15 27.05 -7.72
C TYR A 376 -24.98 27.48 -6.25
N LEU A 377 -26.07 27.83 -5.56
CA LEU A 377 -26.06 28.18 -4.13
C LEU A 377 -25.68 26.97 -3.27
N ALA A 378 -26.19 25.77 -3.57
CA ALA A 378 -25.82 24.54 -2.89
C ALA A 378 -24.32 24.22 -3.05
N LEU A 379 -23.77 24.40 -4.26
CA LEU A 379 -22.32 24.28 -4.50
C LEU A 379 -21.52 25.31 -3.69
N GLN A 380 -21.97 26.57 -3.62
CA GLN A 380 -21.31 27.60 -2.81
C GLN A 380 -21.31 27.27 -1.32
N ALA A 381 -22.42 26.74 -0.79
CA ALA A 381 -22.51 26.28 0.59
C ALA A 381 -21.51 25.15 0.88
N CYS A 382 -21.48 24.10 0.04
CA CYS A 382 -20.49 23.02 0.16
C CYS A 382 -19.05 23.53 0.09
N ARG A 383 -18.77 24.46 -0.83
CA ARG A 383 -17.44 25.06 -0.97
C ARG A 383 -17.00 25.79 0.31
N ARG A 384 -17.91 26.52 0.97
CA ARG A 384 -17.62 27.20 2.24
C ARG A 384 -17.35 26.18 3.35
N MET A 385 -18.19 25.16 3.49
CA MET A 385 -18.01 24.11 4.49
C MET A 385 -16.64 23.43 4.36
N VAL A 386 -16.28 22.99 3.14
CA VAL A 386 -14.96 22.38 2.89
C VAL A 386 -13.82 23.35 3.23
N TRP A 387 -13.97 24.63 2.85
CA TRP A 387 -12.96 25.65 3.15
C TRP A 387 -12.77 25.86 4.65
N ASP A 388 -13.85 25.92 5.42
CA ASP A 388 -13.79 26.12 6.86
C ASP A 388 -13.21 24.89 7.57
N THR A 389 -13.56 23.67 7.15
CA THR A 389 -12.93 22.43 7.64
C THR A 389 -11.42 22.41 7.39
N CYS A 390 -10.97 22.80 6.20
CA CYS A 390 -9.54 22.89 5.89
C CYS A 390 -8.84 23.97 6.73
N ARG A 391 -9.49 25.12 6.92
CA ARG A 391 -8.95 26.23 7.73
C ARG A 391 -8.76 25.83 9.19
N GLU A 392 -9.76 25.20 9.80
CA GLU A 392 -9.67 24.74 11.19
C GLU A 392 -8.55 23.70 11.38
N SER A 393 -8.41 22.77 10.43
CA SER A 393 -7.33 21.76 10.43
C SER A 393 -5.94 22.38 10.29
N LEU A 394 -5.82 23.50 9.57
CA LEU A 394 -4.60 24.28 9.43
C LEU A 394 -4.29 25.07 10.71
N ASP A 395 -5.33 25.65 11.33
CA ASP A 395 -5.20 26.48 12.52
C ASP A 395 -4.88 25.64 13.78
N SER A 396 -5.36 24.40 13.89
CA SER A 396 -4.99 23.47 14.96
C SER A 396 -3.53 23.02 14.91
N ASN A 397 -2.85 23.18 13.77
CA ASN A 397 -1.43 22.83 13.57
C ASN A 397 -0.47 24.01 13.76
N LYS A 398 -0.94 25.16 14.26
CA LYS A 398 -0.12 26.36 14.51
C LYS A 398 0.84 26.20 15.69
N GLU A 399 1.95 25.48 15.49
CA GLU A 399 3.27 26.10 15.64
C GLU A 399 3.70 26.51 14.21
N SER A 400 3.62 27.80 13.91
CA SER A 400 3.90 28.45 12.61
C SER A 400 2.91 28.20 11.46
N ALA A 401 2.69 29.26 10.66
CA ALA A 401 1.81 29.21 9.50
C ALA A 401 2.50 28.46 8.36
N PRO A 402 1.84 27.49 7.73
CA PRO A 402 2.52 26.62 6.79
C PRO A 402 2.89 27.35 5.51
N THR A 403 4.17 27.25 5.14
CA THR A 403 4.63 27.55 3.78
C THR A 403 3.98 26.56 2.79
N CYS A 404 4.00 26.83 1.48
CA CYS A 404 3.43 25.91 0.48
C CYS A 404 3.94 24.45 0.62
N ASP A 405 5.10 24.25 1.23
CA ASP A 405 5.71 22.94 1.48
C ASP A 405 5.16 22.22 2.73
N GLU A 406 4.44 22.92 3.61
CA GLU A 406 3.81 22.38 4.84
C GLU A 406 2.31 22.09 4.64
N ILE A 407 1.66 22.68 3.62
CA ILE A 407 0.36 22.22 3.11
C ILE A 407 0.47 20.77 2.59
N ASP A 408 1.67 20.39 2.13
CA ASP A 408 2.03 19.02 1.82
C ASP A 408 2.01 18.08 3.05
N GLN A 409 1.80 18.56 4.27
CA GLN A 409 1.79 17.72 5.48
C GLN A 409 0.40 17.56 6.14
N LEU A 410 -0.66 18.10 5.53
CA LEU A 410 -2.03 17.96 6.06
C LEU A 410 -2.62 16.56 5.84
N VAL A 411 -3.04 15.95 6.95
CA VAL A 411 -3.89 14.76 7.14
C VAL A 411 -3.68 13.65 6.08
N PRO A 412 -2.97 12.55 6.39
CA PRO A 412 -2.74 11.43 5.47
C PRO A 412 -3.99 10.93 4.73
N THR A 413 -5.18 10.98 5.36
CA THR A 413 -6.48 10.66 4.74
C THR A 413 -6.88 11.64 3.63
N LEU A 414 -6.77 12.96 3.89
CA LEU A 414 -6.97 14.01 2.89
C LEU A 414 -5.84 14.04 1.87
N ARG A 415 -4.60 13.77 2.25
CA ARG A 415 -3.47 13.66 1.32
C ARG A 415 -3.64 12.48 0.38
N MET A 416 -4.14 11.33 0.84
CA MET A 416 -4.32 10.18 -0.05
C MET A 416 -5.53 10.35 -1.00
N PHE A 417 -6.64 10.93 -0.53
CA PHE A 417 -7.78 11.28 -1.39
C PHE A 417 -7.47 12.51 -2.29
N ALA A 418 -6.84 13.54 -1.75
CA ALA A 418 -6.54 14.83 -2.37
C ALA A 418 -5.11 15.01 -2.90
N GLN A 419 -4.25 13.98 -2.98
CA GLN A 419 -3.04 14.00 -3.85
C GLN A 419 -3.25 13.24 -5.16
N ARG A 420 -4.33 12.45 -5.31
CA ARG A 420 -4.51 11.61 -6.50
C ARG A 420 -5.80 11.76 -7.27
N TRP A 421 -6.91 12.19 -6.65
CA TRP A 421 -8.01 12.76 -7.43
C TRP A 421 -7.71 14.18 -7.92
N THR A 422 -6.74 14.80 -7.26
CA THR A 422 -6.03 16.02 -7.63
C THR A 422 -4.88 15.74 -8.61
N VAL A 423 -4.90 14.68 -9.40
CA VAL A 423 -4.41 14.84 -10.79
C VAL A 423 -5.34 15.79 -11.57
N GLY A 424 -6.55 16.06 -11.03
CA GLY A 424 -7.31 17.27 -11.25
C GLY A 424 -6.83 18.53 -10.51
N TYR A 425 -5.74 18.54 -9.72
CA TYR A 425 -5.26 19.76 -9.00
C TYR A 425 -4.68 20.80 -9.93
N LYS A 426 -4.33 20.45 -11.17
CA LYS A 426 -4.12 21.50 -12.18
C LYS A 426 -5.38 22.37 -12.38
N TYR A 427 -6.53 21.95 -11.87
CA TYR A 427 -7.78 22.71 -11.83
C TYR A 427 -8.01 23.45 -10.51
N LEU A 428 -7.63 22.88 -9.35
CA LEU A 428 -7.74 23.55 -8.05
C LEU A 428 -6.65 24.62 -7.84
N ASP A 429 -5.42 24.41 -8.31
CA ASP A 429 -4.41 25.50 -8.42
C ASP A 429 -4.87 26.60 -9.37
N ARG A 430 -5.60 26.27 -10.45
CA ARG A 430 -6.18 27.28 -11.37
C ARG A 430 -7.37 28.03 -10.74
N ILE A 431 -8.12 27.40 -9.85
CA ILE A 431 -9.22 28.04 -9.11
C ILE A 431 -8.65 28.91 -7.97
N LEU A 432 -7.60 28.46 -7.28
CA LEU A 432 -6.89 29.23 -6.24
C LEU A 432 -6.08 30.39 -6.84
N ALA A 433 -5.48 30.22 -8.02
CA ALA A 433 -4.84 31.31 -8.76
C ALA A 433 -5.86 32.34 -9.30
N ARG A 434 -7.09 31.92 -9.62
CA ARG A 434 -8.19 32.83 -10.04
C ARG A 434 -8.92 33.47 -8.86
N GLY A 435 -8.78 32.95 -7.65
CA GLY A 435 -9.34 33.52 -6.42
C GLY A 435 -8.68 34.83 -5.97
N LYS A 436 -7.48 35.16 -6.49
CA LYS A 436 -6.80 36.43 -6.22
C LYS A 436 -7.23 37.59 -7.14
N SER A 437 -8.23 37.42 -8.00
CA SER A 437 -8.71 38.47 -8.91
C SER A 437 -10.17 38.90 -8.70
N TYR A 438 -10.83 38.46 -7.62
CA TYR A 438 -12.21 38.87 -7.30
C TYR A 438 -12.35 39.55 -5.92
N GLU A 439 -11.32 40.30 -5.52
CA GLU A 439 -11.42 41.37 -4.51
C GLU A 439 -10.84 42.67 -5.10
N ARG A 440 -11.53 43.19 -6.12
CA ARG A 440 -11.57 44.60 -6.53
C ARG A 440 -12.52 44.74 -7.72
N VAL A 441 -13.82 44.82 -7.41
CA VAL A 441 -14.86 45.76 -7.90
C VAL A 441 -16.11 45.47 -7.10
#